data_AF-A0AAQ3TEV7-F1
#
_entry.id   AF-A0AAQ3TEV7-F1
#
_cell.length_a   1.000
_cell.length_b   1.000
_cell.length_c   1.000
_cell.angle_alpha   90.00
_cell.angle_beta   90.00
_cell.angle_gamma   90.00
#
_symmetry.space_group_name_H-M   'P 1'
#
loop_
_entity.id
_entity.type
_entity.pdbx_description
1 polymer ?
#
loop_
_entity_poly.entity_id
_entity_poly.type
_entity_poly.pdbx_seq_one_letter_code
_entity_poly.pdbx_strand_id
1 'polypeptide(L)'
;MDCLRFAVHVPAGGDADLVTAAGGMTILMHHMNRPGSMVFCCSGDGAWTNVEKRAPTDPLGDFLHFAYHDGKMFRVDTDGETVAFDAATLDVVHRVPRPPLTATPNNLSGEHYDYGHLVALPSKLVLIQTSTVSCRPVAFYIFELVVSNNTAPDDGGLAWAKLR
;
A
#
# COMPACT_ATOMS: atom_id res chain seq x y z
N MET A 1 11.30 15.95 -10.67
CA MET A 1 10.95 16.24 -9.26
C MET A 1 10.89 14.92 -8.55
N ASP A 2 11.65 14.72 -7.47
CA ASP A 2 11.62 13.48 -6.72
C ASP A 2 10.37 13.43 -5.84
N CYS A 3 9.57 12.39 -6.03
CA CYS A 3 8.36 12.16 -5.26
C CYS A 3 8.56 10.90 -4.40
N LEU A 4 8.55 11.10 -3.09
CA LEU A 4 8.69 10.04 -2.10
C LEU A 4 7.31 9.73 -1.49
N ARG A 5 7.00 8.45 -1.37
CA ARG A 5 5.85 7.97 -0.59
C ARG A 5 6.34 6.92 0.38
N PHE A 6 5.81 6.94 1.60
CA PHE A 6 6.24 6.03 2.64
C PHE A 6 5.11 5.68 3.60
N ALA A 7 5.25 4.54 4.27
CA ALA A 7 4.50 4.19 5.46
C ALA A 7 5.49 3.95 6.60
N VAL A 8 5.02 4.16 7.84
CA VAL A 8 5.82 3.96 9.05
C VAL A 8 5.08 3.01 9.97
N HIS A 9 5.76 1.96 10.38
CA HIS A 9 5.39 1.12 11.51
C HIS A 9 6.12 1.62 12.75
N VAL A 10 5.37 1.86 13.83
CA VAL A 10 5.93 2.08 15.17
C VAL A 10 5.42 0.95 16.06
N PRO A 11 6.30 0.11 16.62
CA PRO A 11 5.88 -0.93 17.55
C PRO A 11 5.16 -0.32 18.75
N ALA A 12 4.16 -1.03 19.28
CA ALA A 12 3.51 -0.60 20.51
C ALA A 12 4.51 -0.71 21.67
N GLY A 13 5.06 0.42 22.10
CA GLY A 13 5.85 0.52 23.31
C GLY A 13 4.92 0.42 24.52
N GLY A 14 4.98 -0.68 25.27
CA GLY A 14 4.44 -0.70 26.62
C GLY A 14 5.29 0.25 27.48
N ASP A 15 4.73 1.40 27.86
CA ASP A 15 5.28 2.40 28.79
C ASP A 15 6.76 2.79 28.64
N ALA A 16 7.37 2.51 27.49
CA ALA A 16 8.80 2.75 27.26
C ALA A 16 9.02 4.12 26.59
N ASP A 17 9.97 4.84 27.14
CA ASP A 17 10.52 6.13 26.69
C ASP A 17 10.61 6.21 25.14
N LEU A 18 10.30 7.38 24.55
CA LEU A 18 10.22 7.61 23.09
C LEU A 18 11.45 7.11 22.32
N VAL A 19 12.61 7.14 22.97
CA VAL A 19 13.91 6.66 22.45
C VAL A 19 13.93 5.13 22.29
N THR A 20 13.25 4.39 23.17
CA THR A 20 13.11 2.94 23.12
C THR A 20 12.07 2.52 22.08
N ALA A 21 10.97 3.28 21.95
CA ALA A 21 9.95 3.06 20.92
C ALA A 21 10.49 3.29 19.50
N ALA A 22 11.44 4.22 19.35
CA ALA A 22 12.15 4.39 18.09
C ALA A 22 12.92 3.12 17.70
N GLY A 23 13.48 2.38 18.66
CA GLY A 23 14.33 1.18 18.47
C GLY A 23 13.72 -0.03 17.75
N GLY A 24 12.48 0.06 17.24
CA GLY A 24 11.89 -0.94 16.36
C GLY A 24 11.02 -0.36 15.25
N MET A 25 11.14 0.94 14.96
CA MET A 25 10.39 1.58 13.88
C MET A 25 10.85 1.02 12.53
N THR A 26 9.89 0.69 11.65
CA THR A 26 10.16 0.27 10.27
C THR A 26 9.55 1.30 9.32
N ILE A 27 10.35 1.80 8.38
CA ILE A 27 9.91 2.72 7.32
C ILE A 27 9.95 1.96 6.01
N LEU A 28 8.82 1.91 5.31
CA LEU A 28 8.74 1.43 3.94
C LEU A 28 8.60 2.64 3.02
N MET A 29 9.48 2.78 2.03
CA MET A 29 9.52 3.93 1.13
C MET A 29 9.61 3.50 -0.32
N HIS A 30 8.95 4.25 -1.19
CA HIS A 30 9.05 4.12 -2.64
C HIS A 30 9.49 5.42 -3.29
N HIS A 31 10.54 5.32 -4.10
CA HIS A 31 11.06 6.41 -4.91
C HIS A 31 10.52 6.37 -6.35
N MET A 32 9.56 7.22 -6.71
CA MET A 32 8.83 7.08 -7.98
C MET A 32 9.68 7.17 -9.26
N ASN A 33 10.89 7.75 -9.20
CA ASN A 33 11.74 7.95 -10.38
C ASN A 33 12.96 7.03 -10.47
N ARG A 34 13.02 5.91 -9.73
CA ARG A 34 14.19 5.00 -9.77
C ARG A 34 13.77 3.54 -9.98
N PRO A 35 14.43 2.76 -10.86
CA PRO A 35 14.23 1.32 -10.92
C PRO A 35 14.65 0.65 -9.60
N GLY A 36 13.86 -0.31 -9.08
CA GLY A 36 14.16 -0.95 -7.79
C GLY A 36 13.86 -0.05 -6.58
N SER A 37 12.91 0.87 -6.72
CA SER A 37 12.66 2.00 -5.84
C SER A 37 12.06 1.70 -4.47
N MET A 38 11.66 0.47 -4.19
CA MET A 38 11.10 0.13 -2.90
C MET A 38 12.20 -0.27 -1.94
N VAL A 39 12.41 0.61 -0.97
CA VAL A 39 13.40 0.46 0.07
C VAL A 39 12.74 0.48 1.43
N PHE A 40 13.34 -0.22 2.38
CA PHE A 40 12.98 -0.12 3.78
C PHE A 40 14.19 0.24 4.63
N CYS A 41 13.92 0.79 5.81
CA CYS A 41 14.91 0.86 6.88
C CYS A 41 14.22 0.63 8.22
N CYS A 42 14.96 -0.01 9.11
CA CYS A 42 14.61 -0.11 10.52
C CYS A 42 15.39 0.96 11.30
N SER A 43 14.91 1.30 12.50
CA SER A 43 15.67 2.19 13.38
C SER A 43 17.03 1.59 13.74
N GLY A 44 18.08 2.39 13.53
CA GLY A 44 19.48 1.97 13.74
C GLY A 44 20.19 1.49 12.47
N ASP A 45 19.46 1.30 11.37
CA ASP A 45 20.08 0.97 10.09
C ASP A 45 20.87 2.17 9.55
N GLY A 46 22.14 1.93 9.19
CA GLY A 46 22.99 2.93 8.54
C GLY A 46 22.72 3.10 7.04
N ALA A 47 21.85 2.27 6.46
CA ALA A 47 21.54 2.26 5.03
C ALA A 47 20.14 1.71 4.76
N TRP A 48 19.60 2.09 3.60
CA TRP A 48 18.34 1.56 3.09
C TRP A 48 18.54 0.18 2.44
N THR A 49 17.64 -0.76 2.72
CA THR A 49 17.65 -2.10 2.12
C THR A 49 16.54 -2.22 1.07
N ASN A 50 16.83 -2.77 -0.10
CA ASN A 50 15.81 -3.02 -1.12
C ASN A 50 14.93 -4.21 -0.71
N VAL A 51 13.60 -4.01 -0.69
CA VAL A 51 12.64 -5.08 -0.35
C VAL A 51 12.45 -6.05 -1.52
N GLU A 52 12.52 -5.55 -2.76
CA GLU A 52 12.24 -6.36 -3.95
C GLU A 52 13.50 -6.64 -4.78
N LYS A 53 13.77 -7.93 -5.01
CA LYS A 53 14.76 -8.41 -6.00
C LYS A 53 14.24 -8.33 -7.45
N ARG A 54 12.98 -7.97 -7.64
CA ARG A 54 12.34 -7.69 -8.93
C ARG A 54 11.31 -6.59 -8.70
N ALA A 55 11.67 -5.37 -9.02
CA ALA A 55 10.67 -4.36 -9.29
C ALA A 55 9.78 -4.85 -10.46
N PRO A 56 8.47 -4.60 -10.43
CA PRO A 56 7.66 -4.64 -11.65
C PRO A 56 8.34 -3.74 -12.69
N THR A 57 8.48 -4.28 -13.89
CA THR A 57 9.18 -3.66 -15.03
C THR A 57 8.47 -2.42 -15.58
N ASP A 58 7.58 -1.77 -14.81
CA ASP A 58 6.76 -0.70 -15.34
C ASP A 58 7.54 0.63 -15.32
N PRO A 59 7.80 1.21 -16.51
CA PRO A 59 8.64 2.40 -16.67
C PRO A 59 7.93 3.70 -16.29
N LEU A 60 6.67 3.63 -15.85
CA LEU A 60 5.88 4.76 -15.38
C LEU A 60 5.74 4.65 -13.87
N GLY A 61 6.31 5.62 -13.15
CA GLY A 61 6.29 5.75 -11.69
C GLY A 61 4.90 6.07 -11.15
N ASP A 62 3.93 5.22 -11.44
CA ASP A 62 2.53 5.49 -11.21
C ASP A 62 2.14 5.09 -9.77
N PHE A 63 1.67 6.11 -9.06
CA PHE A 63 0.85 6.13 -7.84
C PHE A 63 0.81 4.89 -6.93
N LEU A 64 1.96 4.43 -6.44
CA LEU A 64 2.00 3.46 -5.35
C LEU A 64 1.56 4.12 -4.04
N HIS A 65 0.54 3.57 -3.38
CA HIS A 65 0.07 4.04 -2.07
C HIS A 65 0.45 3.05 -0.97
N PHE A 66 0.84 3.57 0.19
CA PHE A 66 1.28 2.77 1.33
C PHE A 66 0.47 3.09 2.57
N ALA A 67 0.21 2.08 3.40
CA ALA A 67 -0.38 2.26 4.71
C ALA A 67 0.14 1.19 5.68
N TYR A 68 0.28 1.57 6.94
CA TYR A 68 0.52 0.62 8.02
C TYR A 68 -0.78 0.34 8.75
N HIS A 69 -1.14 -0.93 8.93
CA HIS A 69 -2.30 -1.33 9.72
C HIS A 69 -2.08 -2.72 10.32
N ASP A 70 -2.39 -2.87 11.61
CA ASP A 70 -2.40 -4.17 12.31
C ASP A 70 -1.16 -5.06 12.07
N GLY A 71 0.03 -4.49 12.32
CA GLY A 71 1.30 -5.19 12.18
C GLY A 71 1.73 -5.45 10.72
N LYS A 72 1.01 -4.92 9.73
CA LYS A 72 1.28 -5.13 8.32
C LYS A 72 1.47 -3.82 7.58
N MET A 73 2.38 -3.84 6.61
CA MET A 73 2.61 -2.75 5.66
C MET A 73 1.90 -3.12 4.36
N PHE A 74 1.03 -2.25 3.88
CA PHE A 74 0.26 -2.49 2.67
C PHE A 74 0.75 -1.56 1.57
N ARG A 75 0.78 -2.09 0.35
CA ARG A 75 1.09 -1.37 -0.89
C ARG A 75 -0.03 -1.62 -1.88
N VAL A 76 -0.55 -0.57 -2.51
CA VAL A 76 -1.40 -0.67 -3.70
C VAL A 76 -0.59 -0.29 -4.92
N ASP A 77 -0.53 -1.14 -5.93
CA ASP A 77 0.13 -0.84 -7.20
C ASP A 77 -0.78 -0.19 -8.23
N THR A 78 -0.22 0.07 -9.41
CA THR A 78 -0.85 0.72 -10.55
C THR A 78 -2.03 -0.06 -11.09
N ASP A 79 -1.94 -1.39 -11.01
CA ASP A 79 -3.00 -2.32 -11.32
C ASP A 79 -3.98 -2.47 -10.15
N GLY A 80 -3.91 -1.67 -9.09
CA GLY A 80 -4.82 -1.74 -7.95
C GLY A 80 -4.76 -3.07 -7.19
N GLU A 81 -3.78 -3.95 -7.47
CA GLU A 81 -3.49 -5.10 -6.62
C GLU A 81 -2.86 -4.56 -5.33
N THR A 82 -3.28 -5.13 -4.20
CA THR A 82 -2.71 -4.76 -2.91
C THR A 82 -1.83 -5.89 -2.39
N VAL A 83 -0.59 -5.58 -2.06
CA VAL A 83 0.34 -6.51 -1.41
C VAL A 83 0.49 -6.12 0.05
N ALA A 84 0.33 -7.08 0.95
CA ALA A 84 0.59 -6.92 2.37
C ALA A 84 1.92 -7.60 2.74
N PHE A 85 2.75 -6.86 3.48
CA PHE A 85 4.01 -7.31 4.04
C PHE A 85 3.89 -7.39 5.56
N ASP A 86 4.47 -8.40 6.18
CA ASP A 86 4.67 -8.39 7.62
C ASP A 86 5.58 -7.20 7.98
N ALA A 87 5.20 -6.38 8.96
CA ALA A 87 5.97 -5.16 9.26
C ALA A 87 7.31 -5.45 9.96
N ALA A 88 7.47 -6.64 10.56
CA ALA A 88 8.67 -7.05 11.25
C ALA A 88 9.62 -7.84 10.35
N THR A 89 9.10 -8.76 9.52
CA THR A 89 9.94 -9.61 8.64
C THR A 89 10.04 -9.09 7.22
N LEU A 90 9.09 -8.26 6.79
CA LEU A 90 8.94 -7.75 5.42
C LEU A 90 8.66 -8.84 4.38
N ASP A 91 8.29 -10.04 4.84
CA ASP A 91 7.82 -11.08 3.95
C ASP A 91 6.43 -10.72 3.41
N VAL A 92 6.18 -11.08 2.15
CA VAL A 92 4.85 -10.97 1.57
C VAL A 92 3.94 -11.99 2.24
N VAL A 93 2.93 -11.50 2.95
CA VAL A 93 1.97 -12.33 3.68
C VAL A 93 0.66 -12.51 2.92
N HIS A 94 0.22 -11.49 2.18
CA HIS A 94 -1.02 -11.55 1.41
C HIS A 94 -0.92 -10.77 0.10
N ARG A 95 -1.66 -11.25 -0.91
CA ARG A 95 -1.98 -10.53 -2.13
C ARG A 95 -3.49 -10.42 -2.23
N VAL A 96 -3.98 -9.20 -2.29
CA VAL A 96 -5.41 -8.89 -2.33
C VAL A 96 -5.72 -8.40 -3.74
N PRO A 97 -6.56 -9.13 -4.50
CA PRO A 97 -6.96 -8.71 -5.83
C PRO A 97 -7.64 -7.34 -5.81
N ARG A 98 -7.58 -6.63 -6.94
CA ARG A 98 -8.27 -5.34 -7.13
C ARG A 98 -9.76 -5.45 -6.78
N PRO A 99 -10.38 -4.40 -6.21
CA PRO A 99 -11.82 -4.36 -6.01
C PRO A 99 -12.62 -4.60 -7.32
N PRO A 100 -13.70 -5.40 -7.28
CA PRO A 100 -14.40 -5.91 -8.47
C PRO A 100 -15.16 -4.86 -9.31
N LEU A 101 -15.26 -3.62 -8.84
CA LEU A 101 -16.08 -2.55 -9.46
C LEU A 101 -15.28 -1.49 -10.21
N THR A 102 -13.98 -1.68 -10.40
CA THR A 102 -13.16 -0.66 -11.04
C THR A 102 -12.88 -0.96 -12.50
N ALA A 103 -13.22 0.03 -13.34
CA ALA A 103 -12.61 0.18 -14.66
C ALA A 103 -11.08 0.10 -14.50
N THR A 104 -10.40 -0.39 -15.53
CA THR A 104 -8.93 -0.50 -15.52
C THR A 104 -8.32 0.86 -15.15
N PRO A 105 -7.50 0.96 -14.08
CA PRO A 105 -7.00 2.24 -13.56
C PRO A 105 -6.18 3.06 -14.55
N ASN A 106 -5.79 2.49 -15.70
CA ASN A 106 -5.03 3.17 -16.74
C ASN A 106 -5.67 3.05 -18.14
N ASN A 107 -6.97 3.32 -18.28
CA ASN A 107 -7.53 3.56 -19.62
C ASN A 107 -7.11 4.96 -20.08
N LEU A 108 -5.89 5.04 -20.64
CA LEU A 108 -5.20 6.23 -21.18
C LEU A 108 -5.91 6.89 -22.38
N SER A 109 -7.21 6.68 -22.59
CA SER A 109 -8.02 7.71 -23.23
C SER A 109 -7.94 8.91 -22.27
N GLY A 110 -7.08 9.89 -22.59
CA GLY A 110 -6.56 10.95 -21.69
C GLY A 110 -7.58 11.86 -21.00
N GLU A 111 -8.84 11.44 -20.95
CA GLU A 111 -9.92 12.04 -20.19
C GLU A 111 -10.17 11.30 -18.87
N HIS A 112 -9.90 10.00 -18.70
CA HIS A 112 -10.26 9.26 -17.48
C HIS A 112 -9.05 8.82 -16.64
N TYR A 113 -9.06 9.17 -15.34
CA TYR A 113 -8.04 8.70 -14.38
C TYR A 113 -8.70 8.18 -13.10
N ASP A 114 -8.37 6.97 -12.69
CA ASP A 114 -8.77 6.38 -11.41
C ASP A 114 -7.60 6.44 -10.42
N TYR A 115 -7.80 7.15 -9.31
CA TYR A 115 -6.82 7.28 -8.24
C TYR A 115 -7.24 6.45 -7.03
N GLY A 116 -6.38 5.53 -6.58
CA GLY A 116 -6.62 4.74 -5.37
C GLY A 116 -5.77 5.24 -4.20
N HIS A 117 -6.39 5.69 -3.11
CA HIS A 117 -5.73 6.07 -1.87
C HIS A 117 -5.93 5.02 -0.80
N LEU A 118 -4.84 4.44 -0.30
CA LEU A 118 -4.90 3.55 0.84
C LEU A 118 -4.84 4.35 2.15
N VAL A 119 -5.78 4.10 3.06
CA VAL A 119 -5.94 4.83 4.33
C VAL A 119 -6.09 3.85 5.47
N ALA A 120 -5.19 3.94 6.45
CA ALA A 120 -5.31 3.21 7.71
C ALA A 120 -6.13 4.03 8.71
N LEU A 121 -7.24 3.46 9.17
CA LEU A 121 -8.04 3.96 10.29
C LEU A 121 -7.72 3.12 11.54
N PRO A 122 -8.06 3.60 12.75
CA PRO A 122 -7.72 2.89 13.99
C PRO A 122 -8.15 1.43 14.05
N SER A 123 -9.29 1.07 13.44
CA SER A 123 -9.85 -0.28 13.48
C SER A 123 -9.95 -0.97 12.13
N LYS A 124 -9.54 -0.31 11.02
CA LYS A 124 -9.70 -0.87 9.68
C LYS A 124 -8.78 -0.23 8.65
N LEU A 125 -8.57 -0.95 7.56
CA LEU A 125 -7.92 -0.44 6.36
C LEU A 125 -8.96 -0.18 5.27
N VAL A 126 -8.91 1.00 4.67
CA VAL A 126 -9.83 1.42 3.60
C VAL A 126 -9.06 1.86 2.36
N LEU A 127 -9.57 1.48 1.21
CA LEU A 127 -9.14 1.95 -0.11
C LEU A 127 -10.19 2.92 -0.63
N ILE A 128 -9.80 4.17 -0.89
CA ILE A 128 -10.64 5.20 -1.50
C ILE A 128 -10.25 5.31 -2.95
N GLN A 129 -11.16 4.94 -3.85
CA GLN A 129 -10.96 5.11 -5.29
C GLN A 129 -11.70 6.35 -5.76
N THR A 130 -11.06 7.15 -6.60
CA THR A 130 -11.60 8.41 -7.12
C THR A 130 -11.47 8.39 -8.62
N SER A 131 -12.60 8.42 -9.31
CA SER A 131 -12.62 8.52 -10.77
C SER A 131 -12.69 9.98 -11.16
N THR A 132 -11.84 10.37 -12.10
CA THR A 132 -11.81 11.73 -12.63
C THR A 132 -12.01 11.73 -14.13
N VAL A 133 -12.71 12.75 -14.63
CA VAL A 133 -12.83 13.05 -16.05
C VAL A 133 -12.28 14.46 -16.29
N SER A 134 -11.28 14.60 -17.16
CA SER A 134 -10.62 15.88 -17.46
C SER A 134 -10.18 16.63 -16.19
N CYS A 135 -9.50 15.90 -15.29
CA CYS A 135 -9.03 16.37 -13.98
C CYS A 135 -10.14 16.80 -13.00
N ARG A 136 -11.41 16.46 -13.25
CA ARG A 136 -12.53 16.72 -12.34
C ARG A 136 -13.02 15.42 -11.72
N PRO A 137 -13.21 15.34 -10.39
CA PRO A 137 -13.77 14.15 -9.77
C PRO A 137 -15.22 13.95 -10.22
N VAL A 138 -15.53 12.75 -10.72
CA VAL A 138 -16.88 12.38 -11.19
C VAL A 138 -17.52 11.29 -10.34
N ALA A 139 -16.71 10.45 -9.70
CA ALA A 139 -17.17 9.43 -8.77
C ALA A 139 -16.10 9.13 -7.72
N PHE A 140 -16.54 8.56 -6.60
CA PHE A 140 -15.63 7.97 -5.64
C PHE A 140 -16.28 6.73 -5.02
N TYR A 141 -15.44 5.78 -4.64
CA TYR A 141 -15.82 4.52 -4.03
C TYR A 141 -14.93 4.26 -2.82
N ILE A 142 -15.49 3.60 -1.82
CA ILE A 142 -14.76 3.25 -0.60
C ILE A 142 -14.87 1.75 -0.39
N PHE A 143 -13.74 1.08 -0.21
CA PHE A 143 -13.66 -0.35 0.05
C PHE A 143 -12.95 -0.58 1.38
N GLU A 144 -13.49 -1.47 2.20
CA GLU A 144 -12.87 -1.94 3.44
C GLU A 144 -12.17 -3.27 3.19
N LEU A 145 -10.97 -3.43 3.74
CA LEU A 145 -10.28 -4.70 3.72
C LEU A 145 -10.91 -5.61 4.77
N VAL A 146 -11.45 -6.75 4.34
CA VAL A 146 -12.13 -7.72 5.20
C VAL A 146 -11.56 -9.12 5.01
N VAL A 147 -11.83 -9.99 5.97
CA VAL A 147 -11.55 -11.42 5.84
C VAL A 147 -12.64 -12.06 4.97
N SER A 148 -12.25 -12.61 3.83
CA SER A 148 -13.05 -13.40 2.91
C SER A 148 -13.09 -14.87 3.34
N ASN A 149 -14.31 -15.38 3.53
CA ASN A 149 -14.56 -16.79 3.83
C ASN A 149 -14.61 -17.68 2.57
N ASN A 150 -14.44 -17.10 1.37
CA ASN A 150 -14.71 -17.76 0.09
C ASN A 150 -13.46 -18.02 -0.77
N THR A 151 -12.26 -17.78 -0.25
CA THR A 151 -10.99 -17.88 -1.00
C THR A 151 -10.23 -19.17 -0.66
N ALA A 152 -9.53 -19.72 -1.66
CA ALA A 152 -8.69 -20.90 -1.50
C ALA A 152 -7.62 -20.68 -0.40
N PRO A 153 -7.17 -21.74 0.29
CA PRO A 153 -6.32 -21.64 1.48
C PRO A 153 -4.99 -20.90 1.27
N ASP A 154 -4.55 -20.69 0.02
CA ASP A 154 -3.24 -20.13 -0.33
C ASP A 154 -3.25 -18.59 -0.47
N ASP A 155 -4.42 -17.94 -0.59
CA ASP A 155 -4.54 -16.48 -0.77
C ASP A 155 -4.72 -15.72 0.56
N GLY A 156 -4.73 -16.45 1.68
CA GLY A 156 -4.79 -15.88 3.03
C GLY A 156 -6.05 -15.06 3.36
N GLY A 157 -7.10 -15.20 2.54
CA GLY A 157 -8.46 -14.85 2.93
C GLY A 157 -8.72 -13.36 3.09
N LEU A 158 -8.01 -12.45 2.43
CA LEU A 158 -8.32 -11.01 2.47
C LEU A 158 -8.98 -10.55 1.18
N ALA A 159 -9.99 -9.68 1.28
CA ALA A 159 -10.70 -9.13 0.12
C ALA A 159 -11.21 -7.72 0.38
N TRP A 160 -11.42 -6.96 -0.70
CA TRP A 160 -12.04 -5.65 -0.66
C TRP A 160 -13.58 -5.77 -0.67
N ALA A 161 -14.22 -5.31 0.40
CA ALA A 161 -15.67 -5.17 0.49
C ALA A 161 -16.09 -3.73 0.22
N LYS A 162 -17.02 -3.53 -0.72
CA LYS A 162 -17.53 -2.18 -1.03
C LYS A 162 -18.35 -1.64 0.14
N LEU A 163 -17.97 -0.47 0.62
CA LEU A 163 -18.75 0.33 1.57
C LEU A 163 -19.60 1.39 0.88
N ARG A 164 -19.07 2.01 -0.18
CA ARG A 164 -19.71 3.12 -0.90
C ARG A 164 -19.31 3.14 -2.37
#